data_AF-A0A838HBI2-F1
#
_entry.id   AF-A0A838HBI2-F1
#
_cell.length_a   1.000
_cell.length_b   1.000
_cell.length_c   1.000
_cell.angle_alpha   90.00
_cell.angle_beta   90.00
_cell.angle_gamma   90.00
#
_symmetry.space_group_name_H-M   'P 1'
#
loop_
_entity.id
_entity.type
_entity.pdbx_description
1 polymer ?
#
loop_
_entity_poly.entity_id
_entity_poly.type
_entity_poly.pdbx_seq_one_letter_code
_entity_poly.pdbx_strand_id
1 'polypeptide(L)'
;MSRLAARLLCAAVLAACLLGGGPAITASAICEGNISPVRPDGTPVGWFVSPPNVGQHPGGSGANVDNDYPSGSPFGDPKASWSNTFGYGAHWNTYDLGCGPDAARAPLAGPFTAFGNLVMEVAKFPVAVLSQVQEWLTSDPFSWLDPVTATIADKIEQNVWLKFFPLSMIFLGLVFVWQSRRADFNATLSATGWALIVLTLSLFFLHYPQKANSMMTSAIASGTEVASSPFSNGDFADQVSEHIIYPQWLQGELGSSTGAVAQKLGHDLYASQHLTWREAQQVDRTGDAEIPKQKNEDFKDTATIVQYADRTAYENLQGLHGENRLAAAFIMSVYTWTASLFMFMALAFLALALLMVRAVVIAAPIAAIVGVH
;
A
#
# COMPACT_ATOMS: atom_id res chain seq x y z
N MET A 1 11.75 -2.02 -19.98
CA MET A 1 12.99 -2.68 -19.50
C MET A 1 12.63 -4.06 -18.97
N SER A 2 13.41 -5.10 -19.29
CA SER A 2 13.06 -6.48 -18.92
C SER A 2 13.08 -6.68 -17.40
N ARG A 3 12.14 -7.45 -16.87
CA ARG A 3 12.00 -7.73 -15.42
C ARG A 3 13.28 -8.31 -14.78
N LEU A 4 14.19 -8.83 -15.59
CA LEU A 4 15.51 -9.32 -15.17
C LEU A 4 16.50 -8.18 -14.92
N ALA A 5 16.46 -7.12 -15.73
CA ALA A 5 17.29 -5.94 -15.54
C ALA A 5 16.90 -5.19 -14.26
N ALA A 6 15.60 -5.13 -13.94
CA ALA A 6 15.11 -4.56 -12.68
C ALA A 6 15.57 -5.36 -11.45
N ARG A 7 15.62 -6.69 -11.54
CA ARG A 7 16.08 -7.57 -10.44
C ARG A 7 17.60 -7.49 -10.21
N LEU A 8 18.38 -7.37 -11.28
CA LEU A 8 19.84 -7.15 -11.18
C LEU A 8 20.16 -5.73 -10.69
N LEU A 9 19.35 -4.73 -11.05
CA LEU A 9 19.42 -3.39 -10.46
C LEU A 9 19.07 -3.42 -8.96
N CYS A 10 18.05 -4.18 -8.55
CA CYS A 10 17.69 -4.37 -7.14
C CYS A 10 18.85 -4.93 -6.32
N ALA A 11 19.54 -5.96 -6.80
CA ALA A 11 20.68 -6.54 -6.09
C ALA A 11 21.89 -5.59 -6.04
N ALA A 12 22.13 -4.84 -7.12
CA ALA A 12 23.23 -3.87 -7.19
C ALA A 12 22.97 -2.61 -6.34
N VAL A 13 21.73 -2.14 -6.26
CA VAL A 13 21.33 -0.99 -5.43
C VAL A 13 21.32 -1.35 -3.95
N LEU A 14 20.87 -2.56 -3.57
CA LEU A 14 21.00 -3.05 -2.18
C LEU A 14 22.47 -3.19 -1.76
N ALA A 15 23.35 -3.65 -2.66
CA ALA A 15 24.79 -3.69 -2.39
C ALA A 15 25.42 -2.28 -2.34
N ALA A 16 24.94 -1.33 -3.15
CA ALA A 16 25.38 0.05 -3.13
C ALA A 16 24.88 0.83 -1.90
N CYS A 17 23.68 0.55 -1.39
CA CYS A 17 23.18 1.12 -0.14
C CYS A 17 23.94 0.59 1.09
N LEU A 18 24.49 -0.62 1.02
CA LEU A 18 25.30 -1.20 2.10
C LEU A 18 26.78 -0.75 2.08
N LEU A 19 27.27 -0.20 0.97
CA LEU A 19 28.69 0.15 0.79
C LEU A 19 28.96 1.60 0.35
N GLY A 20 27.93 2.36 -0.04
CA GLY A 20 28.05 3.71 -0.59
C GLY A 20 27.63 4.77 0.41
N GLY A 21 28.60 5.34 1.12
CA GLY A 21 28.44 6.69 1.67
C GLY A 21 28.14 7.63 0.50
N GLY A 22 26.95 8.24 0.50
CA GLY A 22 26.57 9.25 -0.49
C GLY A 22 27.59 10.39 -0.53
N PRO A 23 27.70 11.11 -1.67
CA PRO A 23 28.67 12.18 -1.81
C PRO A 23 28.42 13.21 -0.70
N ALA A 24 29.46 13.44 0.12
CA ALA A 24 29.48 14.59 1.02
C ALA A 24 29.30 15.84 0.16
N ILE A 25 28.17 16.52 0.34
CA ILE A 25 27.89 17.79 -0.31
C ILE A 25 29.04 18.73 0.10
N THR A 26 29.82 19.15 -0.89
CA THR A 26 30.92 20.08 -0.71
C THR A 26 30.37 21.38 -0.16
N ALA A 27 30.86 21.73 1.04
CA ALA A 27 30.57 22.97 1.72
C ALA A 27 30.81 24.16 0.78
N SER A 28 29.72 24.79 0.35
CA SER A 28 29.76 26.17 -0.12
C SER A 28 29.03 27.01 0.93
N ALA A 29 29.72 28.03 1.43
CA ALA A 29 29.23 28.92 2.46
C ALA A 29 28.02 29.71 1.94
N ILE A 30 26.82 29.18 2.16
CA ILE A 30 25.58 29.93 2.09
C ILE A 30 25.12 30.08 3.53
N CYS A 31 25.12 31.33 4.01
CA CYS A 31 24.69 31.72 5.35
C CYS A 31 23.19 31.53 5.61
N GLU A 32 22.48 30.75 4.80
CA GLU A 32 21.04 30.64 4.85
C GLU A 32 20.64 29.19 4.92
N GLY A 33 19.93 28.84 6.00
CA GLY A 33 19.29 27.56 6.26
C GLY A 33 18.15 27.26 5.28
N ASN A 34 18.38 27.44 3.98
CA ASN A 34 17.42 27.02 3.00
C ASN A 34 17.35 25.49 3.02
N ILE A 35 16.15 24.96 3.20
CA ILE A 35 15.84 23.55 3.05
C ILE A 35 15.22 23.35 1.68
N SER A 36 15.54 22.24 1.02
CA SER A 36 14.84 21.83 -0.18
C SER A 36 13.75 20.83 0.23
N PRO A 37 12.46 21.15 0.04
CA PRO A 37 11.39 20.21 0.36
C PRO A 37 11.58 18.88 -0.35
N VAL A 38 11.48 17.79 0.41
CA VAL A 38 11.72 16.43 -0.09
C VAL A 38 10.49 15.94 -0.84
N ARG A 39 10.71 15.37 -2.02
CA ARG A 39 9.64 14.79 -2.83
C ARG A 39 9.21 13.41 -2.29
N PRO A 40 7.95 12.98 -2.50
CA PRO A 40 7.51 11.63 -2.14
C PRO A 40 8.34 10.51 -2.80
N ASP A 41 8.85 10.77 -4.01
CA ASP A 41 9.71 9.90 -4.81
C ASP A 41 11.21 10.28 -4.71
N GLY A 42 11.56 11.25 -3.84
CA GLY A 42 12.92 11.77 -3.71
C GLY A 42 13.86 10.88 -2.90
N THR A 43 13.33 9.90 -2.18
CA THR A 43 14.10 8.98 -1.34
C THR A 43 14.31 7.62 -2.03
N PRO A 44 15.36 6.85 -1.69
CA PRO A 44 15.58 5.52 -2.26
C PRO A 44 14.37 4.59 -2.14
N VAL A 45 13.61 4.66 -1.04
CA VAL A 45 12.38 3.89 -0.88
C VAL A 45 11.27 4.42 -1.80
N GLY A 46 11.17 5.74 -1.97
CA GLY A 46 10.21 6.39 -2.87
C GLY A 46 10.31 5.95 -4.34
N TRP A 47 11.48 5.50 -4.80
CA TRP A 47 11.66 4.98 -6.17
C TRP A 47 10.87 3.70 -6.47
N PHE A 48 10.44 2.98 -5.44
CA PHE A 48 9.73 1.70 -5.59
C PHE A 48 8.22 1.84 -5.44
N VAL A 49 7.73 3.05 -5.20
CA VAL A 49 6.34 3.33 -4.84
C VAL A 49 5.74 4.20 -5.92
N SER A 50 4.56 3.80 -6.40
CA SER A 50 3.83 4.58 -7.40
C SER A 50 2.95 5.63 -6.72
N PRO A 51 2.75 6.80 -7.35
CA PRO A 51 1.77 7.75 -6.86
C PRO A 51 0.38 7.11 -6.82
N PRO A 52 -0.48 7.46 -5.85
CA PRO A 52 -1.86 7.02 -5.83
C PRO A 52 -2.57 7.38 -7.14
N ASN A 53 -3.28 6.39 -7.72
CA ASN A 53 -4.20 6.54 -8.85
C ASN A 53 -3.78 7.55 -9.94
N VAL A 54 -2.57 7.42 -10.47
CA VAL A 54 -2.25 7.96 -11.79
C VAL A 54 -3.11 7.24 -12.81
N GLY A 55 -4.23 7.85 -13.18
CA GLY A 55 -5.29 7.23 -13.96
C GLY A 55 -4.79 6.54 -15.23
N GLN A 56 -4.81 5.20 -15.22
CA GLN A 56 -5.09 4.45 -16.44
C GLN A 56 -6.58 4.63 -16.76
N HIS A 57 -6.97 5.82 -17.25
CA HIS A 57 -8.24 5.95 -17.94
C HIS A 57 -8.10 5.24 -19.30
N PRO A 58 -9.03 4.35 -19.68
CA PRO A 58 -9.07 3.83 -21.05
C PRO A 58 -9.44 4.99 -21.99
N GLY A 59 -8.44 5.71 -22.51
CA GLY A 59 -8.64 6.75 -23.53
C GLY A 59 -7.83 8.05 -23.41
N GLY A 60 -6.90 8.22 -22.45
CA GLY A 60 -6.13 9.47 -22.39
C GLY A 60 -4.81 9.34 -21.63
N SER A 61 -3.72 9.82 -22.24
CA SER A 61 -2.42 9.98 -21.58
C SER A 61 -2.39 11.33 -20.85
N GLY A 62 -2.63 11.32 -19.55
CA GLY A 62 -2.43 12.49 -18.70
C GLY A 62 -3.19 12.37 -17.39
N ALA A 63 -2.47 12.40 -16.27
CA ALA A 63 -3.12 12.47 -14.96
C ALA A 63 -3.81 13.83 -14.80
N ASN A 64 -4.94 13.88 -14.13
CA ASN A 64 -5.55 15.14 -13.72
C ASN A 64 -5.14 15.41 -12.26
N VAL A 65 -4.30 16.41 -12.02
CA VAL A 65 -3.73 16.71 -10.68
C VAL A 65 -4.82 16.94 -9.63
N ASP A 66 -5.96 17.50 -10.05
CA ASP A 66 -7.06 17.86 -9.16
C ASP A 66 -7.94 16.66 -8.82
N ASN A 67 -8.06 15.69 -9.73
CA ASN A 67 -8.94 14.52 -9.56
C ASN A 67 -8.18 13.24 -9.15
N ASP A 68 -6.90 13.11 -9.51
CA ASP A 68 -6.12 11.88 -9.33
C ASP A 68 -5.34 11.87 -8.01
N TYR A 69 -5.08 13.05 -7.41
CA TYR A 69 -4.36 13.16 -6.14
C TYR A 69 -5.30 13.62 -5.00
N PRO A 70 -5.13 13.12 -3.77
CA PRO A 70 -5.97 13.50 -2.63
C PRO A 70 -5.69 14.96 -2.18
N SER A 71 -6.74 15.76 -1.96
CA SER A 71 -6.66 17.19 -1.57
C SER A 71 -6.61 17.46 -0.08
N GLY A 72 -6.86 16.45 0.74
CA GLY A 72 -6.79 16.54 2.19
C GLY A 72 -5.39 16.28 2.72
N SER A 73 -5.03 16.94 3.82
CA SER A 73 -3.83 16.65 4.60
C SER A 73 -4.19 15.71 5.76
N PRO A 74 -3.38 14.68 6.04
CA PRO A 74 -3.60 13.77 7.17
C PRO A 74 -3.57 14.47 8.54
N PHE A 75 -3.08 15.72 8.61
CA PHE A 75 -3.00 16.50 9.84
C PHE A 75 -4.31 17.13 10.31
N GLY A 76 -5.34 17.17 9.46
CA GLY A 76 -6.64 17.78 9.77
C GLY A 76 -7.85 16.98 9.32
N ASP A 77 -7.66 16.00 8.43
CA ASP A 77 -8.71 15.11 7.95
C ASP A 77 -8.37 13.64 8.31
N PRO A 78 -9.10 13.01 9.24
CA PRO A 78 -8.90 11.60 9.60
C PRO A 78 -9.10 10.61 8.44
N LYS A 79 -9.70 11.05 7.33
CA LYS A 79 -9.87 10.23 6.11
C LYS A 79 -8.73 10.41 5.12
N ALA A 80 -7.86 11.40 5.31
CA ALA A 80 -6.74 11.63 4.43
C ALA A 80 -5.61 10.63 4.74
N SER A 81 -5.19 9.90 3.71
CA SER A 81 -4.15 8.89 3.81
C SER A 81 -2.75 9.52 3.82
N TRP A 82 -1.90 9.07 4.73
CA TRP A 82 -0.51 9.51 4.86
C TRP A 82 0.33 9.16 3.64
N SER A 83 0.29 7.88 3.25
CA SER A 83 1.06 7.35 2.12
C SER A 83 0.62 7.97 0.79
N ASN A 84 -0.68 8.21 0.61
CA ASN A 84 -1.21 8.85 -0.60
C ASN A 84 -0.97 10.36 -0.66
N THR A 85 -0.64 11.00 0.47
CA THR A 85 -0.35 12.44 0.51
C THR A 85 1.15 12.71 0.40
N PHE A 86 1.95 12.13 1.30
CA PHE A 86 3.39 12.40 1.43
C PHE A 86 4.29 11.24 0.97
N GLY A 87 3.73 10.07 0.64
CA GLY A 87 4.50 8.89 0.28
C GLY A 87 5.47 8.47 1.39
N TYR A 88 6.67 8.05 1.00
CA TYR A 88 7.76 7.69 1.91
C TYR A 88 8.82 8.80 2.03
N GLY A 89 8.38 10.05 1.86
CA GLY A 89 9.23 11.23 1.79
C GLY A 89 9.91 11.62 3.10
N ALA A 90 9.50 11.05 4.25
CA ALA A 90 10.04 11.40 5.57
C ALA A 90 11.58 11.44 5.58
N HIS A 91 12.14 12.60 5.92
CA HIS A 91 13.57 12.86 5.88
C HIS A 91 13.93 13.98 6.88
N TRP A 92 15.15 13.97 7.42
CA TRP A 92 15.66 15.07 8.25
C TRP A 92 16.64 15.94 7.47
N ASN A 93 16.51 17.25 7.64
CA ASN A 93 17.44 18.24 7.08
C ASN A 93 18.32 18.82 8.18
N THR A 94 19.54 19.22 7.85
CA THR A 94 20.32 20.10 8.73
C THR A 94 19.93 21.55 8.44
N TYR A 95 19.73 22.34 9.49
CA TYR A 95 19.29 23.73 9.38
C TYR A 95 20.20 24.65 10.21
N ASP A 96 20.46 25.86 9.72
CA ASP A 96 21.12 26.95 10.44
C ASP A 96 22.31 26.53 11.33
N LEU A 97 23.34 25.90 10.74
CA LEU A 97 24.59 25.55 11.43
C LEU A 97 25.54 26.77 11.59
N GLY A 98 25.06 27.95 11.17
CA GLY A 98 25.77 29.23 11.14
C GLY A 98 26.71 29.42 9.94
N CYS A 99 27.03 30.68 9.65
CA CYS A 99 27.90 31.11 8.54
C CYS A 99 29.37 30.61 8.56
N GLY A 100 29.70 29.42 8.06
CA GLY A 100 31.09 28.95 7.91
C GLY A 100 31.18 27.51 7.40
N PRO A 101 32.36 26.87 7.37
CA PRO A 101 32.44 25.46 7.06
C PRO A 101 31.73 24.65 8.14
N ASP A 102 30.63 23.97 7.80
CA ASP A 102 29.81 23.18 8.74
C ASP A 102 30.65 22.18 9.54
N ALA A 103 31.63 21.56 8.88
CA ALA A 103 32.59 20.63 9.47
C ALA A 103 33.43 21.21 10.62
N ALA A 104 33.57 22.54 10.71
CA ALA A 104 34.33 23.19 11.78
C ALA A 104 33.46 23.58 12.99
N ARG A 105 32.14 23.74 12.82
CA ARG A 105 31.23 24.20 13.89
C ARG A 105 30.37 23.08 14.45
N ALA A 106 29.82 22.28 13.56
CA ALA A 106 28.98 21.14 13.86
C ALA A 106 29.48 19.92 13.07
N PRO A 107 30.71 19.43 13.37
CA PRO A 107 31.37 18.36 12.60
C PRO A 107 30.53 17.09 12.48
N LEU A 108 29.62 16.86 13.43
CA LEU A 108 28.83 15.65 13.55
C LEU A 108 27.39 15.81 13.05
N ALA A 109 26.88 17.04 12.87
CA ALA A 109 25.48 17.28 12.50
C ALA A 109 25.13 16.73 11.12
N GLY A 110 25.95 17.03 10.11
CA GLY A 110 25.80 16.49 8.75
C GLY A 110 25.91 14.96 8.70
N PRO A 111 27.02 14.36 9.17
CA PRO A 111 27.21 12.91 9.16
C PRO A 111 26.15 12.12 9.94
N PHE A 112 25.75 12.55 11.14
CA PHE A 112 24.71 11.85 11.90
C PHE A 112 23.33 12.01 11.29
N THR A 113 23.01 13.17 10.71
CA THR A 113 21.75 13.34 9.97
C THR A 113 21.70 12.43 8.76
N ALA A 114 22.80 12.37 7.98
CA ALA A 114 22.90 11.46 6.84
C ALA A 114 22.77 9.99 7.25
N PHE A 115 23.44 9.58 8.34
CA PHE A 115 23.33 8.21 8.84
C PHE A 115 21.96 7.90 9.43
N GLY A 116 21.34 8.85 10.13
CA GLY A 116 19.96 8.75 10.61
C GLY A 116 18.98 8.57 9.45
N ASN A 117 19.12 9.36 8.37
CA ASN A 117 18.30 9.21 7.17
C ASN A 117 18.53 7.85 6.50
N LEU A 118 19.77 7.35 6.41
CA LEU A 118 20.04 6.00 5.90
C LEU A 118 19.29 4.92 6.70
N VAL A 119 19.34 4.99 8.03
CA VAL A 119 18.61 4.06 8.90
C VAL A 119 17.10 4.23 8.75
N MET A 120 16.61 5.45 8.57
CA MET A 120 15.20 5.72 8.28
C MET A 120 14.76 5.09 6.95
N GLU A 121 15.58 5.16 5.89
CA GLU A 121 15.28 4.48 4.63
C GLU A 121 15.18 2.96 4.82
N VAL A 122 16.09 2.37 5.60
CA VAL A 122 16.02 0.93 5.95
C VAL A 122 14.76 0.60 6.76
N ALA A 123 14.29 1.50 7.61
CA ALA A 123 13.05 1.36 8.36
C ALA A 123 11.81 1.38 7.46
N LYS A 124 11.78 2.30 6.50
CA LYS A 124 10.64 2.49 5.57
C LYS A 124 10.53 1.38 4.54
N PHE A 125 11.66 0.74 4.19
CA PHE A 125 11.72 -0.30 3.14
C PHE A 125 10.69 -1.44 3.27
N PRO A 126 10.60 -2.17 4.39
CA PRO A 126 9.64 -3.28 4.50
C PRO A 126 8.18 -2.80 4.43
N VAL A 127 7.90 -1.58 4.87
CA VAL A 127 6.58 -0.96 4.80
C VAL A 127 6.17 -0.72 3.35
N ALA A 128 7.08 -0.17 2.54
CA ALA A 128 6.88 0.06 1.12
C ALA A 128 6.73 -1.24 0.32
N VAL A 129 7.49 -2.29 0.66
CA VAL A 129 7.32 -3.59 -0.02
C VAL A 129 5.96 -4.19 0.28
N LEU A 130 5.53 -4.16 1.56
CA LEU A 130 4.29 -4.81 1.97
C LEU A 130 3.05 -4.08 1.52
N SER A 131 3.07 -2.75 1.42
CA SER A 131 1.97 -2.00 0.82
C SER A 131 1.75 -2.38 -0.64
N GLN A 132 2.83 -2.52 -1.43
CA GLN A 132 2.72 -3.00 -2.80
C GLN A 132 2.24 -4.46 -2.90
N VAL A 133 2.66 -5.34 -1.97
CA VAL A 133 2.15 -6.71 -1.92
C VAL A 133 0.68 -6.74 -1.56
N GLN A 134 0.23 -5.90 -0.62
CA GLN A 134 -1.16 -5.78 -0.25
C GLN A 134 -2.01 -5.29 -1.42
N GLU A 135 -1.59 -4.23 -2.12
CA GLU A 135 -2.24 -3.72 -3.33
C GLU A 135 -2.31 -4.79 -4.43
N TRP A 136 -1.24 -5.55 -4.63
CA TRP A 136 -1.22 -6.67 -5.58
C TRP A 136 -2.21 -7.79 -5.20
N LEU A 137 -2.34 -8.10 -3.91
CA LEU A 137 -3.28 -9.11 -3.41
C LEU A 137 -4.75 -8.67 -3.51
N THR A 138 -5.03 -7.37 -3.39
CA THR A 138 -6.38 -6.82 -3.54
C THR A 138 -6.80 -6.66 -5.01
N SER A 139 -5.83 -6.49 -5.92
CA SER A 139 -6.04 -6.27 -7.36
C SER A 139 -6.23 -7.55 -8.20
N ASP A 140 -6.69 -8.64 -7.59
CA ASP A 140 -6.79 -9.99 -8.17
C ASP A 140 -5.46 -10.62 -8.65
N PRO A 141 -4.64 -11.16 -7.73
CA PRO A 141 -3.28 -11.66 -8.01
C PRO A 141 -3.24 -12.90 -8.91
N PHE A 142 -4.36 -13.62 -9.02
CA PHE A 142 -4.43 -14.93 -9.67
C PHE A 142 -5.30 -14.91 -10.93
N SER A 143 -5.59 -13.74 -11.50
CA SER A 143 -6.33 -13.56 -12.75
C SER A 143 -5.75 -14.36 -13.93
N TRP A 144 -4.48 -14.76 -13.89
CA TRP A 144 -3.90 -15.70 -14.86
C TRP A 144 -4.56 -17.08 -14.88
N LEU A 145 -5.29 -17.47 -13.83
CA LEU A 145 -6.12 -18.68 -13.78
C LEU A 145 -7.48 -18.50 -14.45
N ASP A 146 -7.89 -17.28 -14.76
CA ASP A 146 -9.20 -16.99 -15.35
C ASP A 146 -9.42 -17.69 -16.70
N PRO A 147 -8.43 -17.80 -17.61
CA PRO A 147 -8.58 -18.60 -18.82
C PRO A 147 -8.84 -20.08 -18.53
N VAL A 148 -8.26 -20.63 -17.46
CA VAL A 148 -8.45 -22.03 -17.06
C VAL A 148 -9.87 -22.21 -16.50
N THR A 149 -10.31 -21.33 -15.61
CA THR A 149 -11.68 -21.37 -15.07
C THR A 149 -12.72 -21.18 -16.17
N ALA A 150 -12.50 -20.25 -17.09
CA ALA A 150 -13.36 -20.00 -18.24
C ALA A 150 -13.43 -21.22 -19.17
N THR A 151 -12.29 -21.85 -19.47
CA THR A 151 -12.25 -23.06 -20.32
C THR A 151 -12.99 -24.22 -19.67
N ILE A 152 -12.81 -24.42 -18.36
CA ILE A 152 -13.51 -25.47 -17.62
C ILE A 152 -15.02 -25.20 -17.63
N ALA A 153 -15.45 -23.96 -17.35
CA ALA A 153 -16.85 -23.56 -17.39
C ALA A 153 -17.47 -23.78 -18.78
N ASP A 154 -16.82 -23.32 -19.85
CA ASP A 154 -17.28 -23.49 -21.23
C ASP A 154 -17.39 -24.97 -21.62
N LYS A 155 -16.39 -25.78 -21.28
CA LYS A 155 -16.44 -27.23 -21.57
C LYS A 155 -17.56 -27.95 -20.82
N ILE A 156 -17.84 -27.57 -19.58
CA ILE A 156 -18.95 -28.14 -18.81
C ILE A 156 -20.28 -27.70 -19.41
N GLU A 157 -20.43 -26.43 -19.75
CA GLU A 157 -21.64 -25.90 -20.36
C GLU A 157 -21.94 -26.59 -21.69
N GLN A 158 -20.93 -26.73 -22.56
CA GLN A 158 -21.11 -27.34 -23.87
C GLN A 158 -21.30 -28.85 -23.83
N ASN A 159 -20.58 -29.58 -22.96
CA ASN A 159 -20.61 -31.04 -22.98
C ASN A 159 -21.63 -31.65 -22.02
N VAL A 160 -21.88 -31.01 -20.88
CA VAL A 160 -22.83 -31.52 -19.89
C VAL A 160 -24.18 -30.84 -20.08
N TRP A 161 -24.24 -29.52 -20.00
CA TRP A 161 -25.51 -28.81 -20.03
C TRP A 161 -26.20 -28.86 -21.39
N LEU A 162 -25.57 -28.36 -22.45
CA LEU A 162 -26.23 -28.27 -23.76
C LEU A 162 -26.62 -29.63 -24.35
N LYS A 163 -25.91 -30.71 -23.99
CA LYS A 163 -26.21 -32.07 -24.45
C LYS A 163 -27.22 -32.78 -23.57
N PHE A 164 -27.06 -32.76 -22.25
CA PHE A 164 -27.89 -33.57 -21.35
C PHE A 164 -29.13 -32.83 -20.82
N PHE A 165 -29.13 -31.50 -20.80
CA PHE A 165 -30.29 -30.74 -20.31
C PHE A 165 -31.54 -30.88 -21.20
N PRO A 166 -31.46 -30.81 -22.54
CA PRO A 166 -32.63 -31.06 -23.38
C PRO A 166 -33.10 -32.51 -23.25
N LEU A 167 -32.17 -33.46 -23.18
CA LEU A 167 -32.50 -34.88 -22.99
C LEU A 167 -33.19 -35.13 -21.65
N SER A 168 -32.71 -34.52 -20.56
CA SER A 168 -33.30 -34.68 -19.23
C SER A 168 -34.69 -34.04 -19.16
N MET A 169 -34.90 -32.88 -19.81
CA MET A 169 -36.21 -32.26 -19.95
C MET A 169 -37.19 -33.13 -20.75
N ILE A 170 -36.76 -33.72 -21.86
CA ILE A 170 -37.59 -34.65 -22.66
C ILE A 170 -37.93 -35.89 -21.83
N PHE A 171 -36.94 -36.48 -21.16
CA PHE A 171 -37.14 -37.67 -20.32
C PHE A 171 -38.12 -37.40 -19.18
N LEU A 172 -37.95 -36.29 -18.45
CA LEU A 172 -38.89 -35.87 -17.40
C LEU A 172 -40.29 -35.64 -17.96
N GLY A 173 -40.39 -34.98 -19.12
CA GLY A 173 -41.68 -34.81 -19.82
C GLY A 173 -42.38 -36.13 -20.13
N LEU A 174 -41.63 -37.12 -20.62
CA LEU A 174 -42.17 -38.46 -20.91
C LEU A 174 -42.60 -39.21 -19.65
N VAL A 175 -41.81 -39.13 -18.56
CA VAL A 175 -42.16 -39.73 -17.27
C VAL A 175 -43.43 -39.10 -16.71
N PHE A 176 -43.58 -37.77 -16.77
CA PHE A 176 -44.78 -37.07 -16.32
C PHE A 176 -46.02 -37.49 -17.13
N VAL A 177 -45.92 -37.57 -18.46
CA VAL A 177 -47.03 -38.01 -19.32
C VAL A 177 -47.41 -39.46 -19.00
N TRP A 178 -46.43 -40.33 -18.77
CA TRP A 178 -46.66 -41.73 -18.47
C TRP A 178 -47.28 -41.95 -17.08
N GLN A 179 -46.83 -41.22 -16.05
CA GLN A 179 -47.41 -41.31 -14.71
C GLN A 179 -48.77 -40.62 -14.61
N SER A 180 -49.00 -39.53 -15.34
CA SER A 180 -50.31 -38.89 -15.45
C SER A 180 -51.38 -39.87 -15.96
N ARG A 181 -50.99 -40.81 -16.82
CA ARG A 181 -51.88 -41.89 -17.30
C ARG A 181 -52.16 -42.98 -16.26
N ARG A 182 -51.33 -43.14 -15.23
CA ARG A 182 -51.48 -44.18 -14.20
C ARG A 182 -52.14 -43.68 -12.91
N ALA A 183 -52.38 -42.37 -12.78
CA ALA A 183 -52.96 -41.75 -11.58
C ALA A 183 -52.17 -42.04 -10.28
N ASP A 184 -50.87 -42.36 -10.39
CA ASP A 184 -49.99 -42.66 -9.26
C ASP A 184 -49.42 -41.36 -8.65
N PHE A 185 -50.24 -40.69 -7.82
CA PHE A 185 -49.87 -39.40 -7.21
C PHE A 185 -48.60 -39.46 -6.34
N ASN A 186 -48.39 -40.55 -5.59
CA ASN A 186 -47.19 -40.70 -4.75
C ASN A 186 -45.90 -40.88 -5.56
N ALA A 187 -45.97 -41.56 -6.71
CA ALA A 187 -44.82 -41.73 -7.60
C ALA A 187 -44.49 -40.43 -8.35
N THR A 188 -45.51 -39.61 -8.63
CA THR A 188 -45.35 -38.30 -9.28
C THR A 188 -44.69 -37.30 -8.35
N LEU A 189 -45.05 -37.33 -7.07
CA LEU A 189 -44.43 -36.47 -6.05
C LEU A 189 -42.94 -36.79 -5.84
N SER A 190 -42.56 -38.06 -5.78
CA SER A 190 -41.14 -38.43 -5.61
C SER A 190 -40.30 -38.13 -6.85
N ALA A 191 -40.83 -38.35 -8.05
CA ALA A 191 -40.15 -38.01 -9.31
C ALA A 191 -39.96 -36.49 -9.48
N THR A 192 -40.98 -35.70 -9.13
CA THR A 192 -40.90 -34.24 -9.12
C THR A 192 -39.90 -33.75 -8.08
N GLY A 193 -39.87 -34.38 -6.90
CA GLY A 193 -38.90 -34.07 -5.84
C GLY A 193 -37.45 -34.25 -6.29
N TRP A 194 -37.13 -35.39 -6.93
CA TRP A 194 -35.80 -35.62 -7.49
C TRP A 194 -35.45 -34.67 -8.63
N ALA A 195 -36.40 -34.37 -9.51
CA ALA A 195 -36.20 -33.40 -10.58
C ALA A 195 -35.85 -32.02 -10.02
N LEU A 196 -36.56 -31.55 -8.98
CA LEU A 196 -36.28 -30.29 -8.29
C LEU A 196 -34.90 -30.29 -7.63
N ILE A 197 -34.49 -31.39 -7.00
CA ILE A 197 -33.16 -31.53 -6.39
C ILE A 197 -32.07 -31.42 -7.46
N VAL A 198 -32.20 -32.14 -8.57
CA VAL A 198 -31.20 -32.08 -9.66
C VAL A 198 -31.15 -30.68 -10.26
N LEU A 199 -32.30 -30.04 -10.49
CA LEU A 199 -32.37 -28.72 -11.09
C LEU A 199 -31.78 -27.64 -10.16
N THR A 200 -32.04 -27.72 -8.86
CA THR A 200 -31.43 -26.84 -7.86
C THR A 200 -29.94 -27.08 -7.69
N LEU A 201 -29.48 -28.34 -7.66
CA LEU A 201 -28.05 -28.67 -7.61
C LEU A 201 -27.32 -28.14 -8.85
N SER A 202 -27.97 -28.20 -10.01
CA SER A 202 -27.39 -27.76 -11.27
C SER A 202 -27.30 -26.23 -11.33
N LEU A 203 -28.36 -25.51 -10.92
CA LEU A 203 -28.33 -24.04 -10.77
C LEU A 203 -27.30 -23.58 -9.73
N PHE A 204 -27.09 -24.38 -8.69
CA PHE A 204 -26.04 -24.14 -7.70
C PHE A 204 -24.67 -24.14 -8.37
N PHE A 205 -24.31 -25.15 -9.17
CA PHE A 205 -23.01 -25.19 -9.85
C PHE A 205 -22.78 -24.08 -10.87
N LEU A 206 -23.82 -23.57 -11.53
CA LEU A 206 -23.70 -22.47 -12.48
C LEU A 206 -23.46 -21.11 -11.80
N HIS A 207 -24.15 -20.83 -10.69
CA HIS A 207 -24.02 -19.55 -9.98
C HIS A 207 -22.95 -19.55 -8.89
N TYR A 208 -22.44 -20.72 -8.49
CA TYR A 208 -21.43 -20.84 -7.44
C TYR A 208 -20.14 -20.06 -7.73
N PRO A 209 -19.56 -20.05 -8.95
CA PRO A 209 -18.32 -19.31 -9.22
C PRO A 209 -18.45 -17.81 -8.96
N GLN A 210 -19.57 -17.21 -9.36
CA GLN A 210 -19.81 -15.77 -9.15
C GLN A 210 -20.01 -15.43 -7.68
N LYS A 211 -20.75 -16.27 -6.95
CA LYS A 211 -20.95 -16.09 -5.50
C LYS A 211 -19.64 -16.30 -4.72
N ALA A 212 -18.84 -17.30 -5.10
CA ALA A 212 -17.53 -17.55 -4.52
C ALA A 212 -16.58 -16.35 -4.71
N ASN A 213 -16.58 -15.71 -5.88
CA ASN A 213 -15.79 -14.49 -6.11
C ASN A 213 -16.20 -13.34 -5.18
N SER A 214 -17.51 -13.07 -5.04
CA SER A 214 -17.98 -12.01 -4.13
C SER A 214 -17.65 -12.28 -2.65
N MET A 215 -17.76 -13.54 -2.21
CA MET A 215 -17.34 -13.97 -0.87
C MET A 215 -15.82 -13.84 -0.69
N MET A 216 -15.04 -14.13 -1.72
CA MET A 216 -13.59 -13.98 -1.71
C MET A 216 -13.19 -12.51 -1.58
N THR A 217 -13.80 -11.58 -2.33
CA THR A 217 -13.54 -10.14 -2.17
C THR A 217 -13.87 -9.66 -0.76
N SER A 218 -14.99 -10.12 -0.18
CA SER A 218 -15.34 -9.81 1.20
C SER A 218 -14.35 -10.39 2.21
N ALA A 219 -13.88 -11.63 1.98
CA ALA A 219 -12.89 -12.28 2.83
C ALA A 219 -11.53 -11.58 2.77
N ILE A 220 -11.13 -11.08 1.59
CA ILE A 220 -9.93 -10.23 1.41
C ILE A 220 -10.07 -8.99 2.27
N ALA A 221 -11.16 -8.23 2.09
CA ALA A 221 -11.38 -6.99 2.83
C ALA A 221 -11.35 -7.22 4.35
N SER A 222 -12.04 -8.25 4.85
CA SER A 222 -12.03 -8.59 6.27
C SER A 222 -10.67 -9.11 6.75
N GLY A 223 -9.95 -9.86 5.92
CA GLY A 223 -8.65 -10.42 6.28
C GLY A 223 -7.58 -9.33 6.39
N THR A 224 -7.60 -8.37 5.47
CA THR A 224 -6.74 -7.18 5.53
C THR A 224 -7.08 -6.30 6.73
N GLU A 225 -8.37 -6.13 7.04
CA GLU A 225 -8.81 -5.37 8.22
C GLU A 225 -8.37 -6.03 9.53
N VAL A 226 -8.48 -7.36 9.65
CA VAL A 226 -7.98 -8.07 10.83
C VAL A 226 -6.45 -7.96 10.94
N ALA A 227 -5.74 -8.04 9.82
CA ALA A 227 -4.28 -7.90 9.79
C ALA A 227 -3.81 -6.49 10.20
N SER A 228 -4.55 -5.45 9.81
CA SER A 228 -4.27 -4.07 10.20
C SER A 228 -4.93 -3.67 11.53
N SER A 229 -5.81 -4.48 12.11
CA SER A 229 -6.53 -4.17 13.36
C SER A 229 -5.65 -3.78 14.57
N PRO A 230 -4.41 -4.32 14.75
CA PRO A 230 -3.53 -3.83 15.82
C PRO A 230 -3.11 -2.37 15.63
N PHE A 231 -3.29 -1.84 14.42
CA PHE A 231 -2.87 -0.52 13.99
C PHE A 231 -4.05 0.42 13.70
N SER A 232 -5.29 0.14 14.11
CA SER A 232 -6.49 0.96 13.81
C SER A 232 -6.97 0.89 12.35
N ASN A 233 -8.22 1.31 12.10
CA ASN A 233 -8.92 1.12 10.82
C ASN A 233 -8.30 1.97 9.69
N GLY A 234 -7.30 1.42 8.99
CA GLY A 234 -6.72 2.03 7.78
C GLY A 234 -5.74 1.10 7.08
N ASP A 235 -5.15 1.57 5.99
CA ASP A 235 -4.13 0.85 5.24
C ASP A 235 -2.84 0.70 6.06
N PHE A 236 -2.13 -0.41 5.91
CA PHE A 236 -0.94 -0.71 6.72
C PHE A 236 0.13 0.39 6.60
N ALA A 237 0.37 0.88 5.39
CA ALA A 237 1.33 1.97 5.16
C ALA A 237 0.93 3.26 5.88
N ASP A 238 -0.36 3.57 5.90
CA ASP A 238 -0.89 4.76 6.56
C ASP A 238 -0.71 4.67 8.07
N GLN A 239 -1.07 3.53 8.66
CA GLN A 239 -0.97 3.36 10.10
C GLN A 239 0.48 3.35 10.59
N VAL A 240 1.38 2.71 9.85
CA VAL A 240 2.81 2.77 10.16
C VAL A 240 3.33 4.19 9.99
N SER A 241 2.86 4.93 8.99
CA SER A 241 3.27 6.33 8.80
C SER A 241 2.82 7.22 9.95
N GLU A 242 1.56 7.10 10.35
CA GLU A 242 0.95 7.91 11.40
C GLU A 242 1.49 7.60 12.79
N HIS A 243 1.63 6.31 13.13
CA HIS A 243 1.91 5.88 14.50
C HIS A 243 3.38 5.51 14.75
N ILE A 244 4.20 5.36 13.70
CA ILE A 244 5.60 4.94 13.83
C ILE A 244 6.56 5.86 13.07
N ILE A 245 6.28 6.25 11.83
CA ILE A 245 7.24 7.06 11.08
C ILE A 245 7.18 8.51 11.56
N TYR A 246 5.98 9.10 11.62
CA TYR A 246 5.80 10.50 11.98
C TYR A 246 6.23 10.83 13.42
N PRO A 247 5.84 10.08 14.47
CA PRO A 247 6.25 10.42 15.83
C PRO A 247 7.76 10.26 16.03
N GLN A 248 8.39 9.29 15.34
CA GLN A 248 9.83 9.07 15.43
C GLN A 248 10.58 10.10 14.59
N TRP A 249 10.00 10.56 13.47
CA TRP A 249 10.49 11.73 12.75
C TRP A 249 10.46 12.97 13.65
N LEU A 250 9.36 13.24 14.37
CA LEU A 250 9.27 14.33 15.35
C LEU A 250 10.29 14.18 16.48
N GLN A 251 10.48 12.96 16.99
CA GLN A 251 11.48 12.67 18.01
C GLN A 251 12.89 12.99 17.54
N GLY A 252 13.22 12.72 16.28
CA GLY A 252 14.51 13.08 15.69
C GLY A 252 14.62 14.56 15.35
N GLU A 253 13.53 15.21 14.96
CA GLU A 253 13.54 16.59 14.49
C GLU A 253 13.50 17.61 15.63
N LEU A 254 12.70 17.36 16.67
CA LEU A 254 12.49 18.29 17.79
C LEU A 254 13.00 17.73 19.13
N GLY A 255 13.56 16.51 19.13
CA GLY A 255 14.00 15.84 20.35
C GLY A 255 12.85 15.28 21.21
N SER A 256 11.60 15.45 20.80
CA SER A 256 10.42 14.94 21.49
C SER A 256 9.26 14.74 20.52
N SER A 257 8.54 13.62 20.62
CA SER A 257 7.26 13.41 19.91
C SER A 257 6.03 13.91 20.67
N THR A 258 6.15 14.11 21.99
CA THR A 258 5.04 14.47 22.88
C THR A 258 5.14 15.87 23.47
N GLY A 259 6.25 16.58 23.23
CA GLY A 259 6.45 17.95 23.70
C GLY A 259 5.44 18.94 23.10
N ALA A 260 5.18 20.03 23.82
CA ALA A 260 4.21 21.05 23.39
C ALA A 260 4.57 21.67 22.02
N VAL A 261 5.87 21.87 21.75
CA VAL A 261 6.38 22.36 20.47
C VAL A 261 6.11 21.34 19.36
N ALA A 262 6.37 20.06 19.62
CA ALA A 262 6.14 18.99 18.64
C ALA A 262 4.66 18.80 18.30
N GLN A 263 3.77 18.85 19.29
CA GLN A 263 2.33 18.73 19.06
C GLN A 263 1.75 19.94 18.33
N LYS A 264 2.28 21.14 18.60
CA LYS A 264 1.75 22.39 18.03
C LYS A 264 2.32 22.70 16.65
N LEU A 265 3.61 22.50 16.45
CA LEU A 265 4.35 22.93 15.24
C LEU A 265 4.83 21.77 14.38
N GLY A 266 4.76 20.53 14.87
CA GLY A 266 5.26 19.35 14.16
C GLY A 266 4.61 19.14 12.79
N HIS A 267 3.29 19.37 12.70
CA HIS A 267 2.54 19.25 11.44
C HIS A 267 3.02 20.27 10.39
N ASP A 268 3.17 21.53 10.80
CA ASP A 268 3.61 22.63 9.94
C ASP A 268 5.06 22.44 9.50
N LEU A 269 5.93 21.98 10.40
CA LEU A 269 7.32 21.60 10.07
C LEU A 269 7.37 20.44 9.08
N TYR A 270 6.55 19.41 9.27
CA TYR A 270 6.53 18.27 8.35
C TYR A 270 6.02 18.67 6.97
N ALA A 271 4.92 19.44 6.91
CA ALA A 271 4.31 19.88 5.66
C ALA A 271 5.19 20.86 4.87
N SER A 272 6.01 21.68 5.54
CA SER A 272 6.96 22.58 4.90
C SER A 272 8.24 21.86 4.43
N GLN A 273 8.63 20.77 5.10
CA GLN A 273 9.78 19.96 4.68
C GLN A 273 9.50 18.95 3.57
N HIS A 274 8.24 18.62 3.31
CA HIS A 274 7.88 17.56 2.36
C HIS A 274 6.88 18.06 1.33
N LEU A 275 7.12 17.73 0.06
CA LEU A 275 6.14 17.90 -0.99
C LEU A 275 5.13 16.76 -0.93
N THR A 276 3.87 17.09 -1.11
CA THR A 276 2.83 16.11 -1.42
C THR A 276 2.96 15.60 -2.84
N TRP A 277 2.36 14.46 -3.15
CA TRP A 277 2.31 13.95 -4.53
C TRP A 277 1.68 14.94 -5.52
N ARG A 278 0.65 15.68 -5.07
CA ARG A 278 0.04 16.76 -5.86
C ARG A 278 1.04 17.86 -6.17
N GLU A 279 1.69 18.39 -5.14
CA GLU A 279 2.65 19.50 -5.27
C GLU A 279 3.84 19.08 -6.14
N ALA A 280 4.38 17.87 -5.93
CA ALA A 280 5.47 17.33 -6.74
C ALA A 280 5.08 17.26 -8.22
N GLN A 281 3.87 16.78 -8.53
CA GLN A 281 3.41 16.72 -9.91
C GLN A 281 3.11 18.11 -10.51
N GLN A 282 2.64 19.05 -9.71
CA GLN A 282 2.43 20.44 -10.15
C GLN A 282 3.76 21.11 -10.49
N VAL A 283 4.79 20.92 -9.66
CA VAL A 283 6.16 21.40 -9.93
C VAL A 283 6.70 20.79 -11.21
N ASP A 284 6.52 19.48 -11.43
CA ASP A 284 6.98 18.81 -12.67
C ASP A 284 6.29 19.34 -13.93
N ARG A 285 5.00 19.69 -13.84
CA ARG A 285 4.22 20.20 -14.99
C ARG A 285 4.55 21.64 -15.34
N THR A 286 4.69 22.48 -14.31
CA THR A 286 4.84 23.94 -14.47
C THR A 286 6.30 24.35 -14.59
N GLY A 287 7.22 23.53 -14.06
CA GLY A 287 8.62 23.92 -13.84
C GLY A 287 8.76 25.04 -12.81
N ASP A 288 7.70 25.33 -12.06
CA ASP A 288 7.65 26.47 -11.16
C ASP A 288 8.34 26.15 -9.82
N ALA A 289 9.24 27.05 -9.42
CA ALA A 289 9.94 26.99 -8.15
C ALA A 289 9.19 27.69 -7.02
N GLU A 290 8.03 28.31 -7.27
CA GLU A 290 7.27 29.01 -6.22
C GLU A 290 6.79 28.07 -5.11
N ILE A 291 6.35 26.84 -5.40
CA ILE A 291 5.92 25.91 -4.34
C ILE A 291 7.08 25.52 -3.40
N PRO A 292 8.25 25.07 -3.90
CA PRO A 292 9.40 24.82 -3.03
C PRO A 292 9.87 26.06 -2.25
N LYS A 293 9.82 27.26 -2.86
CA LYS A 293 10.20 28.50 -2.19
C LYS A 293 9.24 28.84 -1.05
N GLN A 294 7.93 28.81 -1.30
CA GLN A 294 6.91 29.09 -0.27
C GLN A 294 7.08 28.15 0.92
N LYS A 295 7.26 26.85 0.66
CA LYS A 295 7.51 25.87 1.72
C LYS A 295 8.79 26.16 2.49
N ASN A 296 9.85 26.64 1.82
CA ASN A 296 11.05 27.05 2.52
C ASN A 296 10.81 28.27 3.43
N GLU A 297 10.00 29.23 2.99
CA GLU A 297 9.61 30.39 3.81
C GLU A 297 8.77 29.94 5.02
N ASP A 298 7.75 29.11 4.79
CA ASP A 298 6.91 28.54 5.86
C ASP A 298 7.74 27.77 6.89
N PHE A 299 8.76 27.04 6.43
CA PHE A 299 9.70 26.34 7.30
C PHE A 299 10.51 27.31 8.15
N LYS A 300 11.05 28.38 7.56
CA LYS A 300 11.83 29.40 8.29
C LYS A 300 10.96 30.12 9.34
N ASP A 301 9.73 30.44 9.00
CA ASP A 301 8.77 31.06 9.91
C ASP A 301 8.49 30.13 11.09
N THR A 302 8.23 28.85 10.81
CA THR A 302 7.97 27.85 11.84
C THR A 302 9.22 27.59 12.71
N ALA A 303 10.41 27.48 12.10
CA ALA A 303 11.68 27.34 12.79
C ALA A 303 11.98 28.53 13.72
N THR A 304 11.62 29.75 13.30
CA THR A 304 11.71 30.95 14.15
C THR A 304 10.82 30.81 15.39
N ILE A 305 9.59 30.32 15.23
CA ILE A 305 8.69 30.08 16.37
C ILE A 305 9.26 29.00 17.29
N VAL A 306 9.83 27.91 16.75
CA VAL A 306 10.51 26.86 17.53
C VAL A 306 11.65 27.46 18.35
N GLN A 307 12.49 28.32 17.75
CA GLN A 307 13.60 28.99 18.43
C GLN A 307 13.16 29.79 19.67
N TYR A 308 12.05 30.52 19.56
CA TYR A 308 11.50 31.29 20.68
C TYR A 308 10.78 30.42 21.71
N ALA A 309 10.17 29.31 21.29
CA ALA A 309 9.38 28.45 22.15
C ALA A 309 10.24 27.49 22.99
N ASP A 310 11.23 26.83 22.37
CA ASP A 310 12.15 25.91 23.02
C ASP A 310 13.50 25.85 22.29
N ARG A 311 14.53 26.36 22.96
CA ARG A 311 15.90 26.36 22.44
C ARG A 311 16.43 24.94 22.21
N THR A 312 16.08 23.98 23.06
CA THR A 312 16.53 22.59 22.93
C THR A 312 15.92 21.94 21.70
N ALA A 313 14.64 22.20 21.44
CA ALA A 313 13.96 21.74 20.24
C ALA A 313 14.59 22.36 18.98
N TYR A 314 14.98 23.64 19.04
CA TYR A 314 15.69 24.31 17.96
C TYR A 314 17.09 23.71 17.69
N GLU A 315 17.85 23.38 18.73
CA GLU A 315 19.16 22.72 18.59
C GLU A 315 19.03 21.31 17.96
N ASN A 316 17.93 20.59 18.24
CA ASN A 316 17.59 19.34 17.53
C ASN A 316 17.21 19.59 16.06
N LEU A 317 16.41 20.63 15.79
CA LEU A 317 15.99 21.02 14.43
C LEU A 317 17.20 21.36 13.54
N GLN A 318 18.20 22.02 14.11
CA GLN A 318 19.46 22.31 13.43
C GLN A 318 20.24 21.04 13.08
N GLY A 319 20.02 19.95 13.81
CA GLY A 319 20.74 18.70 13.71
C GLY A 319 21.99 18.64 14.59
N LEU A 320 22.15 19.56 15.55
CA LEU A 320 23.28 19.56 16.49
C LEU A 320 23.27 18.29 17.37
N HIS A 321 22.08 17.82 17.71
CA HIS A 321 21.84 16.56 18.43
C HIS A 321 21.59 15.39 17.48
N GLY A 322 22.53 15.14 16.56
CA GLY A 322 22.42 14.08 15.57
C GLY A 322 22.26 12.67 16.17
N GLU A 323 22.73 12.45 17.39
CA GLU A 323 22.52 11.22 18.16
C GLU A 323 21.04 10.92 18.41
N ASN A 324 20.20 11.94 18.58
CA ASN A 324 18.77 11.78 18.78
C ASN A 324 18.08 11.32 17.49
N ARG A 325 18.50 11.86 16.34
CA ARG A 325 18.03 11.42 15.00
C ARG A 325 18.38 9.96 14.76
N LEU A 326 19.62 9.57 15.07
CA LEU A 326 20.04 8.17 14.93
C LEU A 326 19.26 7.24 15.85
N ALA A 327 19.10 7.60 17.12
CA ALA A 327 18.32 6.81 18.07
C ALA A 327 16.85 6.67 17.63
N ALA A 328 16.24 7.76 17.19
CA ALA A 328 14.87 7.76 16.68
C ALA A 328 14.72 6.88 15.42
N ALA A 329 15.67 6.94 14.49
CA ALA A 329 15.68 6.08 13.30
C ALA A 329 15.83 4.60 13.65
N PHE A 330 16.68 4.28 14.63
CA PHE A 330 16.86 2.90 15.08
C PHE A 330 15.59 2.35 15.73
N ILE A 331 14.95 3.14 16.58
CA ILE A 331 13.65 2.80 17.19
C ILE A 331 12.60 2.60 16.08
N MET A 332 12.51 3.54 15.13
CA MET A 332 11.63 3.42 13.96
C MET A 332 11.88 2.11 13.20
N SER A 333 13.14 1.74 12.95
CA SER A 333 13.52 0.47 12.31
C SER A 333 12.98 -0.74 13.08
N VAL A 334 13.16 -0.81 14.40
CA VAL A 334 12.68 -1.97 15.18
C VAL A 334 11.16 -2.12 15.08
N TYR A 335 10.42 -1.01 15.23
CA TYR A 335 8.96 -1.03 15.14
C TYR A 335 8.46 -1.39 13.74
N THR A 336 8.99 -0.75 12.70
CA THR A 336 8.59 -0.98 11.30
C THR A 336 8.90 -2.40 10.85
N TRP A 337 10.06 -2.96 11.17
CA TRP A 337 10.40 -4.35 10.84
C TRP A 337 9.53 -5.35 11.60
N THR A 338 9.26 -5.11 12.89
CA THR A 338 8.40 -6.00 13.68
C THR A 338 6.96 -5.98 13.16
N ALA A 339 6.41 -4.78 12.91
CA ALA A 339 5.09 -4.62 12.32
C ALA A 339 4.99 -5.30 10.94
N SER A 340 6.04 -5.14 10.13
CA SER A 340 6.13 -5.73 8.80
C SER A 340 6.19 -7.26 8.82
N LEU A 341 6.88 -7.87 9.79
CA LEU A 341 6.89 -9.33 9.92
C LEU A 341 5.50 -9.91 10.19
N PHE A 342 4.73 -9.24 11.05
CA PHE A 342 3.34 -9.62 11.32
C PHE A 342 2.47 -9.47 10.06
N MET A 343 2.57 -8.32 9.39
CA MET A 343 1.80 -8.06 8.18
C MET A 343 2.18 -9.01 7.04
N PHE A 344 3.47 -9.33 6.86
CA PHE A 344 3.93 -10.33 5.90
C PHE A 344 3.27 -11.69 6.14
N MET A 345 3.23 -12.15 7.40
CA MET A 345 2.59 -13.42 7.75
C MET A 345 1.09 -13.39 7.45
N ALA A 346 0.41 -12.28 7.77
CA ALA A 346 -1.00 -12.11 7.49
C ALA A 346 -1.29 -12.13 5.98
N LEU A 347 -0.51 -11.39 5.18
CA LEU A 347 -0.61 -11.39 3.72
C LEU A 347 -0.27 -12.77 3.11
N ALA A 348 0.68 -13.51 3.69
CA ALA A 348 1.00 -14.87 3.24
C ALA A 348 -0.16 -15.85 3.50
N PHE A 349 -0.80 -15.79 4.68
CA PHE A 349 -1.99 -16.58 4.97
C PHE A 349 -3.15 -16.18 4.06
N LEU A 350 -3.32 -14.88 3.81
CA LEU A 350 -4.34 -14.40 2.89
C LEU A 350 -4.08 -14.95 1.49
N ALA A 351 -2.87 -14.80 0.95
CA ALA A 351 -2.48 -15.34 -0.35
C ALA A 351 -2.71 -16.86 -0.45
N LEU A 352 -2.37 -17.61 0.59
CA LEU A 352 -2.62 -19.05 0.66
C LEU A 352 -4.11 -19.38 0.66
N ALA A 353 -4.91 -18.66 1.45
CA ALA A 353 -6.36 -18.83 1.49
C ALA A 353 -6.98 -18.54 0.12
N LEU A 354 -6.53 -17.48 -0.57
CA LEU A 354 -6.97 -17.13 -1.92
C LEU A 354 -6.64 -18.23 -2.93
N LEU A 355 -5.44 -18.80 -2.83
CA LEU A 355 -5.02 -19.91 -3.68
C LEU A 355 -5.86 -21.16 -3.40
N MET A 356 -6.12 -21.49 -2.13
CA MET A 356 -6.97 -22.62 -1.76
C MET A 356 -8.40 -22.47 -2.28
N VAL A 357 -9.02 -21.30 -2.14
CA VAL A 357 -10.37 -21.04 -2.64
C VAL A 357 -10.43 -21.20 -4.16
N ARG A 358 -9.49 -20.61 -4.91
CA ARG A 358 -9.43 -20.78 -6.38
C ARG A 358 -9.19 -22.24 -6.77
N ALA A 359 -8.35 -22.98 -6.04
CA ALA A 359 -8.15 -24.40 -6.28
C ALA A 359 -9.43 -25.21 -6.06
N VAL A 360 -10.22 -24.92 -5.02
CA VAL A 360 -11.53 -25.55 -4.77
C VAL A 360 -12.52 -25.23 -5.88
N VAL A 361 -12.60 -23.97 -6.34
CA VAL A 361 -13.48 -23.58 -7.45
C VAL A 361 -13.13 -24.32 -8.74
N ILE A 362 -11.84 -24.51 -9.03
CA ILE A 362 -11.37 -25.28 -10.19
C ILE A 362 -11.64 -26.78 -10.03
N ALA A 363 -11.48 -27.33 -8.82
CA ALA A 363 -11.61 -28.76 -8.56
C ALA A 363 -13.06 -29.24 -8.41
N ALA A 364 -13.98 -28.38 -7.96
CA ALA A 364 -15.36 -28.74 -7.66
C ALA A 364 -16.10 -29.45 -8.82
N PRO A 365 -15.97 -29.00 -10.09
CA PRO A 365 -16.62 -29.70 -11.20
C PRO A 365 -15.99 -31.06 -11.54
N ILE A 366 -14.67 -31.20 -11.35
CA ILE A 366 -13.97 -32.47 -11.57
C ILE A 366 -14.43 -33.51 -10.55
N ALA A 367 -14.54 -33.11 -9.27
CA ALA A 367 -15.03 -33.97 -8.21
C ALA A 367 -16.49 -34.41 -8.46
N ALA A 368 -17.34 -33.53 -8.99
CA ALA A 368 -18.72 -33.86 -9.34
C ALA A 368 -18.80 -34.93 -10.45
N ILE A 369 -17.88 -34.92 -11.43
CA ILE A 369 -17.85 -35.94 -12.50
C ILE A 369 -17.36 -37.28 -11.95
N VAL A 370 -16.32 -37.29 -11.11
CA VAL A 370 -15.74 -38.53 -10.55
C VAL A 370 -16.69 -39.20 -9.54
N GLY A 371 -17.49 -38.44 -8.79
CA GLY A 371 -18.44 -38.98 -7.82
C GLY A 371 -19.71 -39.61 -8.41
N VAL A 372 -19.90 -39.54 -9.74
CA VAL A 372 -21.06 -40.12 -10.46
C VAL A 372 -20.74 -41.51 -11.05
N HIS A 373 -19.50 -41.97 -10.92
CA HIS A 373 -19.10 -43.37 -11.15
C HIS A 373 -19.04 -44.13 -9.84
#